data_AF-A0A537JBL6-F1
#
_entry.id   AF-A0A537JBL6-F1
#
_cell.length_a   1.000
_cell.length_b   1.000
_cell.length_c   1.000
_cell.angle_alpha   90.00
_cell.angle_beta   90.00
_cell.angle_gamma   90.00
#
_symmetry.space_group_name_H-M   'P 1'
#
loop_
_entity.id
_entity.type
_entity.pdbx_description
1 polymer ?
#
loop_
_entity_poly.entity_id
_entity_poly.type
_entity_poly.pdbx_seq_one_letter_code
_entity_poly.pdbx_strand_id
1 'polypeptide(L)'
;MGSCSRSGRPPRRPSSCLPGGSAVTSDDLIIVGEVARAHGIEGQVRVVPVTDFPEHLLTLDHAVVVSGRTVSRVRVEHARPDGRWVLMKFSGIDSDGADPGVRGGASAARAVLPVPGGRSRGADPGGTGPRPGGRRAPDRQQRRLRGASPRGSGDLPPGRRQLHREDRPRRRRARRAPAGVVSVRIDVVTIFPGVFPGPLGVGTLGRARERGLVDLAVWDLREFSSDRHRTVDDIPYGGGAGMVMAPEPLVRAVEAIRAARTAGGHSESPAVVLTTPQGERLTQARARTLAARPHLIVVCGRYEGVDERVVEVLEAEEVSIGDYVLSGGELAAMVIIEAVARLVPGVVGDAESVARDSFSEGLLDHPSYTRPAVFRGRAVPEVLLSGHHEAIRRWRAREALRRTLLRRPDLIDEAALDAEARAFLTELRNRDG
;
A
#
# COMPACT_ATOMS: atom_id res chain seq x y z
N MET A 1 37.98 50.63 -15.39
CA MET A 1 36.74 51.45 -15.27
C MET A 1 35.96 51.29 -16.56
N GLY A 2 34.76 50.74 -16.47
CA GLY A 2 33.94 50.42 -17.66
C GLY A 2 32.61 49.83 -17.22
N SER A 3 31.69 50.72 -16.87
CA SER A 3 30.27 50.43 -16.69
C SER A 3 29.65 50.13 -18.04
N CYS A 4 28.91 49.03 -18.14
CA CYS A 4 27.94 48.84 -19.22
C CYS A 4 26.71 48.12 -18.66
N SER A 5 25.63 48.88 -18.51
CA SER A 5 24.28 48.42 -18.22
C SER A 5 23.72 47.61 -19.39
N ARG A 6 23.18 46.42 -19.12
CA ARG A 6 22.19 45.76 -19.97
C ARG A 6 21.14 45.06 -19.12
N SER A 7 19.97 45.68 -19.08
CA SER A 7 18.69 45.09 -18.70
C SER A 7 18.35 43.92 -19.65
N GLY A 8 18.37 42.68 -19.15
CA GLY A 8 17.90 41.50 -19.89
C GLY A 8 16.58 41.00 -19.32
N ARG A 9 15.47 41.19 -20.05
CA ARG A 9 14.22 40.44 -19.81
C ARG A 9 14.47 38.94 -20.04
N PRO A 10 13.85 38.03 -19.28
CA PRO A 10 13.98 36.60 -19.54
C PRO A 10 13.30 36.22 -20.87
N PRO A 11 13.75 35.14 -21.53
CA PRO A 11 13.22 34.72 -22.83
C PRO A 11 11.76 34.27 -22.70
N ARG A 12 10.88 34.75 -23.59
CA ARG A 12 9.49 34.29 -23.68
C ARG A 12 9.45 32.85 -24.18
N ARG A 13 8.67 32.00 -23.50
CA ARG A 13 8.43 30.58 -23.83
C ARG A 13 7.45 30.47 -25.02
N PRO A 14 7.53 29.39 -25.84
CA PRO A 14 6.72 29.28 -27.05
C PRO A 14 5.26 28.97 -26.74
N SER A 15 4.35 29.64 -27.44
CA SER A 15 2.91 29.39 -27.48
C SER A 15 2.52 28.95 -28.89
N SER A 16 1.85 27.81 -29.03
CA SER A 16 1.15 27.45 -30.28
C SER A 16 -0.36 27.62 -30.10
N CYS A 17 -1.03 28.12 -31.13
CA CYS A 17 -2.48 28.37 -31.12
C CYS A 17 -3.22 27.20 -31.79
N LEU A 18 -4.24 26.65 -31.11
CA LEU A 18 -5.21 25.74 -31.70
C LEU A 18 -6.32 26.52 -32.44
N PRO A 19 -7.02 25.92 -33.43
CA PRO A 19 -8.20 26.54 -34.01
C PRO A 19 -9.27 26.63 -32.93
N GLY A 20 -9.55 27.85 -32.45
CA GLY A 20 -10.41 28.10 -31.28
C GLY A 20 -9.78 28.95 -30.17
N GLY A 21 -8.57 29.49 -30.35
CA GLY A 21 -8.16 30.74 -29.69
C GLY A 21 -7.76 30.68 -28.21
N SER A 22 -7.31 29.54 -27.68
CA SER A 22 -6.58 29.49 -26.41
C SER A 22 -5.26 28.73 -26.56
N ALA A 23 -4.16 29.37 -26.15
CA ALA A 23 -2.85 28.74 -26.07
C ALA A 23 -2.80 27.86 -24.83
N VAL A 24 -2.65 26.55 -24.99
CA VAL A 24 -2.51 25.61 -23.88
C VAL A 24 -1.03 25.44 -23.59
N THR A 25 -0.59 25.79 -22.38
CA THR A 25 0.81 25.64 -21.99
C THR A 25 1.06 24.23 -21.44
N SER A 26 2.30 23.74 -21.51
CA SER A 26 2.66 22.41 -20.97
C SER A 26 2.37 22.25 -19.48
N ASP A 27 2.12 23.34 -18.76
CA ASP A 27 1.86 23.36 -17.32
C ASP A 27 0.37 23.14 -16.98
N ASP A 28 -0.54 23.20 -17.98
CA ASP A 28 -1.99 23.02 -17.81
C ASP A 28 -2.47 21.58 -18.10
N LEU A 29 -1.54 20.64 -18.12
CA LEU A 29 -1.65 19.39 -18.85
C LEU A 29 -1.29 18.19 -17.95
N ILE A 30 -2.25 17.30 -17.65
CA ILE A 30 -2.03 16.08 -16.84
C ILE A 30 -1.61 14.89 -17.72
N ILE A 31 -0.40 14.39 -17.50
CA ILE A 31 0.14 13.24 -18.22
C ILE A 31 -0.55 11.96 -17.75
N VAL A 32 -1.19 11.24 -18.66
CA VAL A 32 -1.89 9.99 -18.35
C VAL A 32 -1.19 8.74 -18.91
N GLY A 33 -0.23 8.92 -19.80
CA GLY A 33 0.53 7.83 -20.38
C GLY A 33 1.84 8.27 -21.02
N GLU A 34 2.84 7.39 -20.98
CA GLU A 34 4.12 7.53 -21.68
C GLU A 34 4.16 6.66 -22.92
N VAL A 35 4.48 7.26 -24.07
CA VAL A 35 4.58 6.56 -25.34
C VAL A 35 5.95 5.90 -25.46
N ALA A 36 6.00 4.57 -25.45
CA ALA A 36 7.24 3.81 -25.36
C ALA A 36 7.87 3.48 -26.73
N ARG A 37 7.07 2.92 -27.68
CA ARG A 37 7.54 2.55 -29.03
C ARG A 37 6.39 2.21 -29.97
N ALA A 38 6.60 2.35 -31.27
CA ALA A 38 5.74 1.75 -32.29
C ALA A 38 5.66 0.23 -32.12
N HIS A 39 4.51 -0.35 -32.42
CA HIS A 39 4.18 -1.75 -32.24
C HIS A 39 3.62 -2.35 -33.53
N GLY A 40 4.31 -3.36 -34.05
CA GLY A 40 3.88 -4.08 -35.25
C GLY A 40 3.97 -3.25 -36.53
N ILE A 41 3.35 -3.77 -37.59
CA ILE A 41 3.38 -3.23 -38.97
C ILE A 41 2.15 -2.34 -39.26
N GLU A 42 1.24 -2.16 -38.28
CA GLU A 42 -0.07 -1.51 -38.44
C GLU A 42 -0.20 -0.13 -37.76
N GLY A 43 0.91 0.57 -37.50
CA GLY A 43 0.89 1.95 -36.97
C GLY A 43 0.40 2.08 -35.51
N GLN A 44 0.30 0.98 -34.76
CA GLN A 44 -0.05 1.01 -33.33
C GLN A 44 1.14 1.44 -32.49
N VAL A 45 0.89 2.04 -31.33
CA VAL A 45 1.92 2.50 -30.40
C VAL A 45 1.64 1.96 -29.01
N ARG A 46 2.70 1.55 -28.30
CA ARG A 46 2.61 1.14 -26.89
C ARG A 46 2.62 2.34 -25.97
N VAL A 47 1.57 2.47 -25.18
CA VAL A 47 1.42 3.48 -24.12
C VAL A 47 1.51 2.79 -22.76
N VAL A 48 2.42 3.26 -21.91
CA VAL A 48 2.47 2.90 -20.48
C VAL A 48 1.50 3.83 -19.76
N PRO A 49 0.44 3.32 -19.13
CA PRO A 49 -0.39 4.17 -18.29
C PRO A 49 0.43 4.69 -17.10
N VAL A 50 0.37 6.01 -16.86
CA VAL A 50 0.99 6.66 -15.69
C VAL A 50 -0.11 7.25 -14.78
N THR A 51 -1.29 6.66 -14.86
CA THR A 51 -2.51 7.06 -14.16
C THR A 51 -3.04 5.90 -13.33
N ASP A 52 -3.73 6.21 -12.23
CA ASP A 52 -4.39 5.24 -11.36
C ASP A 52 -5.61 4.57 -12.04
N PHE A 53 -6.07 5.09 -13.18
CA PHE A 53 -7.24 4.61 -13.93
C PHE A 53 -6.88 4.34 -15.41
N PRO A 54 -6.07 3.30 -15.71
CA PRO A 54 -5.62 2.98 -17.06
C PRO A 54 -6.76 2.65 -18.03
N GLU A 55 -7.90 2.17 -17.54
CA GLU A 55 -9.11 1.88 -18.31
C GLU A 55 -9.66 3.10 -19.04
N HIS A 56 -9.43 4.31 -18.53
CA HIS A 56 -9.85 5.54 -19.21
C HIS A 56 -9.10 5.77 -20.53
N LEU A 57 -7.93 5.17 -20.74
CA LEU A 57 -7.21 5.23 -22.02
C LEU A 57 -7.92 4.45 -23.12
N LEU A 58 -8.76 3.47 -22.76
CA LEU A 58 -9.47 2.61 -23.71
C LEU A 58 -10.70 3.29 -24.32
N THR A 59 -11.19 4.36 -23.70
CA THR A 59 -12.41 5.08 -24.10
C THR A 59 -12.11 6.47 -24.68
N LEU A 60 -10.84 6.80 -24.94
CA LEU A 60 -10.46 8.09 -25.49
C LEU A 60 -10.82 8.19 -26.97
N ASP A 61 -11.51 9.27 -27.35
CA ASP A 61 -11.72 9.63 -28.76
C ASP A 61 -10.56 10.49 -29.30
N HIS A 62 -9.92 11.27 -28.43
CA HIS A 62 -8.85 12.21 -28.78
C HIS A 62 -7.78 12.24 -27.69
N ALA A 63 -6.53 12.43 -28.09
CA ALA A 63 -5.39 12.61 -27.20
C ALA A 63 -4.57 13.83 -27.63
N VAL A 64 -3.85 14.44 -26.70
CA VAL A 64 -2.81 15.44 -27.03
C VAL A 64 -1.46 14.77 -26.88
N VAL A 65 -0.70 14.65 -27.96
CA VAL A 65 0.67 14.11 -27.96
C VAL A 65 1.65 15.28 -27.92
N VAL A 66 2.49 15.30 -26.90
CA VAL A 66 3.58 16.27 -26.73
C VAL A 66 4.88 15.57 -27.08
N SER A 67 5.57 15.98 -28.15
CA SER A 67 6.91 15.47 -28.51
C SER A 67 7.90 16.64 -28.51
N GLY A 68 8.80 16.67 -27.53
CA GLY A 68 9.73 17.79 -27.34
C GLY A 68 9.02 19.13 -27.09
N ARG A 69 9.08 20.04 -28.07
CA ARG A 69 8.40 21.36 -28.02
C ARG A 69 7.08 21.40 -28.79
N THR A 70 6.70 20.31 -29.44
CA THR A 70 5.52 20.22 -30.29
C THR A 70 4.37 19.62 -29.51
N VAL A 71 3.20 20.25 -29.56
CA VAL A 71 1.96 19.78 -28.95
C VAL A 71 0.93 19.60 -30.05
N SER A 72 0.50 18.36 -30.28
CA SER A 72 -0.41 17.99 -31.36
C SER A 72 -1.63 17.26 -30.81
N ARG A 73 -2.84 17.69 -31.18
CA ARG A 73 -4.06 16.94 -30.88
C ARG A 73 -4.28 15.88 -31.96
N VAL A 74 -4.39 14.63 -31.55
CA VAL A 74 -4.59 13.47 -32.42
C VAL A 74 -5.89 12.77 -32.07
N ARG A 75 -6.56 12.20 -33.08
CA ARG A 75 -7.72 11.34 -32.87
C ARG A 75 -7.24 9.93 -32.54
N VAL A 76 -7.85 9.29 -31.54
CA VAL A 76 -7.60 7.89 -31.22
C VAL A 76 -8.57 7.05 -32.06
N GLU A 77 -8.05 6.18 -32.91
CA GLU A 77 -8.86 5.30 -33.76
C GLU A 77 -9.23 4.02 -33.02
N HIS A 78 -8.28 3.48 -32.25
CA HIS A 78 -8.47 2.24 -31.52
C HIS A 78 -7.54 2.19 -30.31
N ALA A 79 -8.02 1.65 -29.19
CA ALA A 79 -7.22 1.39 -27.99
C ALA A 79 -7.57 0.02 -27.40
N ARG A 80 -6.57 -0.80 -27.08
CA ARG A 80 -6.78 -2.11 -26.45
C ARG A 80 -5.72 -2.43 -25.40
N PRO A 81 -6.08 -3.19 -24.34
CA PRO A 81 -5.10 -3.65 -23.37
C PRO A 81 -4.14 -4.69 -23.99
N ASP A 82 -2.86 -4.60 -23.63
CA ASP A 82 -1.78 -5.53 -24.01
C ASP A 82 -0.84 -5.73 -22.81
N GLY A 83 -1.21 -6.62 -21.89
CA GLY A 83 -0.46 -6.85 -20.65
C GLY A 83 -0.39 -5.59 -19.78
N ARG A 84 0.83 -5.07 -19.58
CA ARG A 84 1.07 -3.83 -18.80
C ARG A 84 0.96 -2.54 -19.65
N TRP A 85 0.64 -2.67 -20.93
CA TRP A 85 0.58 -1.57 -21.89
C TRP A 85 -0.84 -1.41 -22.42
N VAL A 86 -1.11 -0.24 -22.99
CA VAL A 86 -2.27 -0.01 -23.86
C VAL A 86 -1.75 0.21 -25.27
N LEU A 87 -2.19 -0.62 -26.22
CA LEU A 87 -1.91 -0.42 -27.64
C LEU A 87 -2.92 0.56 -28.21
N MET A 88 -2.43 1.69 -28.70
CA MET A 88 -3.25 2.76 -29.26
C MET A 88 -2.88 3.04 -30.71
N LYS A 89 -3.88 3.23 -31.57
CA LYS A 89 -3.72 3.72 -32.95
C LYS A 89 -4.22 5.16 -33.02
N PHE A 90 -3.41 6.05 -33.60
CA PHE A 90 -3.77 7.45 -33.79
C PHE A 90 -3.97 7.75 -35.27
N SER A 91 -4.99 8.56 -35.58
CA SER A 91 -5.27 8.97 -36.95
C SER A 91 -4.21 9.94 -37.46
N GLY A 92 -3.67 9.68 -38.66
CA GLY A 92 -2.66 10.53 -39.30
C GLY A 92 -1.20 10.22 -38.97
N ILE A 93 -0.91 9.13 -38.25
CA ILE A 93 0.47 8.62 -38.00
C ILE A 93 0.74 7.35 -38.84
N ASP A 94 0.17 7.29 -40.05
CA ASP A 94 0.33 6.19 -41.00
C ASP A 94 1.04 6.71 -42.27
N SER A 95 2.37 6.80 -42.25
CA SER A 95 3.26 6.77 -43.44
C SER A 95 4.70 7.11 -43.05
N ASP A 96 5.67 6.55 -43.79
CA ASP A 96 7.12 6.74 -43.65
C ASP A 96 7.62 8.19 -43.87
N GLY A 97 6.73 9.19 -43.81
CA GLY A 97 7.03 10.63 -43.91
C GLY A 97 6.57 11.48 -42.72
N ALA A 98 6.10 10.88 -41.62
CA ALA A 98 5.68 11.61 -40.41
C ALA A 98 6.83 11.95 -39.44
N ASP A 99 6.69 13.07 -38.73
CA ASP A 99 7.67 13.76 -37.88
C ASP A 99 8.51 12.78 -37.00
N PRO A 100 9.86 12.82 -37.08
CA PRO A 100 10.76 11.86 -36.41
C PRO A 100 10.61 11.77 -34.88
N GLY A 101 9.91 12.71 -34.24
CA GLY A 101 9.60 12.68 -32.80
C GLY A 101 8.72 11.53 -32.32
N VAL A 102 8.16 10.70 -33.22
CA VAL A 102 7.30 9.55 -32.88
C VAL A 102 7.97 8.19 -33.15
N ARG A 103 9.08 8.12 -33.92
CA ARG A 103 9.76 6.84 -34.24
C ARG A 103 10.97 6.47 -33.37
N GLY A 104 11.27 7.26 -32.35
CA GLY A 104 12.12 6.82 -31.24
C GLY A 104 13.55 7.35 -31.31
N GLY A 105 13.87 8.10 -30.27
CA GLY A 105 15.21 8.55 -29.91
C GLY A 105 15.07 9.36 -28.63
N ALA A 106 15.23 8.69 -27.48
CA ALA A 106 15.38 9.25 -26.13
C ALA A 106 14.97 10.73 -25.93
N SER A 107 13.67 11.05 -26.02
CA SER A 107 13.09 12.24 -25.36
C SER A 107 11.57 12.20 -25.42
N ALA A 108 10.97 12.17 -24.22
CA ALA A 108 9.59 12.46 -23.85
C ALA A 108 8.58 12.72 -24.99
N ALA A 109 7.80 11.68 -25.34
CA ALA A 109 6.48 11.83 -25.94
C ALA A 109 5.40 11.62 -24.86
N ARG A 110 4.71 12.69 -24.43
CA ARG A 110 3.72 12.69 -23.32
C ARG A 110 2.30 12.87 -23.85
N ALA A 111 1.36 12.00 -23.44
CA ALA A 111 -0.05 12.13 -23.80
C ALA A 111 -0.87 12.86 -22.71
N VAL A 112 -1.72 13.82 -23.08
CA VAL A 112 -2.47 14.68 -22.14
C VAL A 112 -3.98 14.80 -22.43
N LEU A 113 -4.79 14.91 -21.36
CA LEU A 113 -6.24 15.20 -21.31
C LEU A 113 -6.58 16.68 -21.05
N PRO A 114 -7.66 17.26 -21.66
CA PRO A 114 -8.29 18.48 -21.18
C PRO A 114 -9.35 18.23 -20.09
N VAL A 115 -9.52 19.21 -19.20
CA VAL A 115 -10.50 19.23 -18.08
C VAL A 115 -11.95 19.32 -18.61
N PRO A 116 -12.92 18.56 -18.08
CA PRO A 116 -14.31 18.70 -18.49
C PRO A 116 -14.96 19.93 -17.84
N GLY A 117 -15.27 20.94 -18.65
CA GLY A 117 -15.96 22.15 -18.19
C GLY A 117 -16.22 23.18 -19.29
N GLY A 118 -17.19 22.93 -20.16
CA GLY A 118 -17.68 23.91 -21.13
C GLY A 118 -19.00 23.46 -21.74
N ARG A 119 -20.09 24.17 -21.43
CA ARG A 119 -21.45 23.86 -21.93
C ARG A 119 -21.56 24.15 -23.43
N SER A 120 -22.25 23.28 -24.17
CA SER A 120 -22.98 23.65 -25.38
C SER A 120 -24.29 22.86 -25.48
N ARG A 121 -25.36 23.57 -25.84
CA ARG A 121 -26.77 23.14 -25.88
C ARG A 121 -27.11 22.29 -27.11
N GLY A 122 -28.17 21.49 -26.97
CA GLY A 122 -28.96 20.84 -28.04
C GLY A 122 -28.58 19.37 -28.28
N ALA A 123 -29.47 18.42 -28.51
CA ALA A 123 -30.92 18.37 -28.61
C ALA A 123 -31.35 16.92 -28.28
N ASP A 124 -32.57 16.76 -27.77
CA ASP A 124 -33.28 15.48 -27.59
C ASP A 124 -33.53 14.80 -28.95
N PRO A 125 -33.64 13.46 -29.05
CA PRO A 125 -34.96 12.86 -28.91
C PRO A 125 -35.00 11.46 -28.25
N GLY A 126 -35.90 11.29 -27.28
CA GLY A 126 -37.01 10.33 -27.31
C GLY A 126 -36.72 8.83 -27.49
N GLY A 127 -37.07 8.03 -26.48
CA GLY A 127 -37.17 6.57 -26.61
C GLY A 127 -37.79 5.88 -25.40
N THR A 128 -39.05 5.48 -25.54
CA THR A 128 -39.94 4.86 -24.54
C THR A 128 -39.76 3.34 -24.36
N GLY A 129 -39.59 2.90 -23.09
CA GLY A 129 -40.10 1.66 -22.48
C GLY A 129 -39.51 0.28 -22.91
N PRO A 130 -39.92 -0.85 -22.29
CA PRO A 130 -40.54 -1.06 -20.96
C PRO A 130 -39.84 -2.14 -20.09
N ARG A 131 -40.23 -2.22 -18.81
CA ARG A 131 -39.92 -3.31 -17.86
C ARG A 131 -40.83 -4.54 -18.07
N PRO A 132 -40.38 -5.73 -17.63
CA PRO A 132 -41.13 -6.48 -16.60
C PRO A 132 -40.17 -7.13 -15.57
N GLY A 133 -40.52 -7.54 -14.35
CA GLY A 133 -41.82 -7.90 -13.79
C GLY A 133 -41.79 -9.37 -13.32
N GLY A 134 -41.32 -9.61 -12.08
CA GLY A 134 -41.64 -10.70 -11.13
C GLY A 134 -41.86 -12.16 -11.57
N ARG A 135 -41.30 -13.11 -10.80
CA ARG A 135 -42.03 -13.92 -9.78
C ARG A 135 -41.25 -15.19 -9.36
N ARG A 136 -41.17 -15.34 -8.03
CA ARG A 136 -41.34 -16.52 -7.17
C ARG A 136 -40.58 -17.84 -7.42
N ALA A 137 -39.98 -18.29 -6.31
CA ALA A 137 -39.52 -19.63 -5.98
C ALA A 137 -40.62 -20.71 -6.07
N PRO A 138 -40.22 -21.99 -5.96
CA PRO A 138 -40.65 -22.70 -4.76
C PRO A 138 -39.55 -23.53 -4.08
N ASP A 139 -39.86 -23.74 -2.81
CA ASP A 139 -39.30 -24.56 -1.75
C ASP A 139 -39.39 -26.08 -2.03
N ARG A 140 -38.41 -26.86 -1.52
CA ARG A 140 -38.61 -28.19 -0.89
C ARG A 140 -37.30 -28.85 -0.47
N GLN A 141 -37.07 -28.84 0.84
CA GLN A 141 -36.87 -30.01 1.71
C GLN A 141 -36.55 -31.37 1.02
N GLN A 142 -35.46 -32.06 1.40
CA GLN A 142 -35.36 -32.95 2.56
C GLN A 142 -34.22 -34.00 2.42
N ARG A 143 -33.76 -34.45 3.60
CA ARG A 143 -33.13 -35.76 3.95
C ARG A 143 -31.59 -35.94 3.91
N ARG A 144 -31.07 -35.78 5.13
CA ARG A 144 -30.13 -36.63 5.88
C ARG A 144 -29.94 -38.08 5.37
N LEU A 145 -28.69 -38.54 5.41
CA LEU A 145 -28.33 -39.90 5.86
C LEU A 145 -27.03 -39.87 6.69
N ARG A 146 -27.02 -40.70 7.73
CA ARG A 146 -25.96 -40.95 8.71
C ARG A 146 -25.01 -42.04 8.19
N GLY A 147 -23.78 -42.08 8.73
CA GLY A 147 -23.24 -43.34 9.25
C GLY A 147 -21.82 -43.77 8.83
N ALA A 148 -20.95 -43.82 9.86
CA ALA A 148 -20.00 -44.89 10.19
C ALA A 148 -18.60 -44.96 9.53
N SER A 149 -17.57 -44.82 10.38
CA SER A 149 -16.25 -45.49 10.27
C SER A 149 -16.37 -47.00 10.52
N PRO A 150 -15.32 -47.80 10.23
CA PRO A 150 -14.43 -48.23 11.32
C PRO A 150 -12.92 -48.35 10.95
N ARG A 151 -12.16 -48.65 12.01
CA ARG A 151 -10.69 -48.73 12.20
C ARG A 151 -10.01 -49.91 11.47
N GLY A 152 -8.68 -49.84 11.32
CA GLY A 152 -7.83 -51.01 11.06
C GLY A 152 -6.33 -50.68 10.96
N SER A 153 -5.53 -51.30 11.84
CA SER A 153 -4.08 -51.23 12.09
C SER A 153 -3.21 -52.06 11.12
N GLY A 154 -1.90 -51.78 11.06
CA GLY A 154 -0.89 -52.77 10.63
C GLY A 154 0.41 -52.23 10.00
N ASP A 155 1.47 -52.19 10.81
CA ASP A 155 2.88 -52.57 10.56
C ASP A 155 3.75 -52.03 9.39
N LEU A 156 4.93 -51.52 9.78
CA LEU A 156 6.17 -51.30 9.02
C LEU A 156 6.88 -52.64 8.69
N PRO A 157 7.81 -52.71 7.71
CA PRO A 157 9.25 -52.61 8.06
C PRO A 157 10.13 -52.02 6.90
N PRO A 158 11.47 -52.18 6.83
CA PRO A 158 12.41 -51.07 6.94
C PRO A 158 13.26 -50.82 5.68
N GLY A 159 13.91 -49.66 5.57
CA GLY A 159 14.84 -49.39 4.48
C GLY A 159 15.69 -48.16 4.72
N ARG A 160 16.87 -48.35 5.32
CA ARG A 160 17.96 -47.36 5.32
C ARG A 160 18.34 -47.06 3.87
N ARG A 161 18.17 -45.81 3.44
CA ARG A 161 18.91 -45.26 2.30
C ARG A 161 19.71 -44.06 2.77
N GLN A 162 21.03 -44.18 2.66
CA GLN A 162 21.97 -43.07 2.74
C GLN A 162 21.50 -41.99 1.76
N LEU A 163 21.15 -40.81 2.27
CA LEU A 163 20.87 -39.66 1.42
C LEU A 163 22.20 -39.08 0.96
N HIS A 164 22.42 -39.20 -0.33
CA HIS A 164 23.46 -38.52 -1.07
C HIS A 164 23.41 -37.01 -0.81
N ARG A 165 24.60 -36.44 -0.74
CA ARG A 165 24.94 -35.07 -0.38
C ARG A 165 24.64 -34.06 -1.51
N GLU A 166 23.55 -34.21 -2.25
CA GLU A 166 23.20 -33.32 -3.36
C GLU A 166 21.68 -33.26 -3.55
N ASP A 167 20.98 -32.53 -2.68
CA ASP A 167 19.66 -31.95 -2.99
C ASP A 167 19.30 -30.92 -1.92
N ARG A 168 19.98 -29.76 -1.96
CA ARG A 168 19.49 -28.55 -1.30
C ARG A 168 18.56 -27.83 -2.28
N PRO A 169 17.27 -27.64 -1.98
CA PRO A 169 16.37 -26.94 -2.87
C PRO A 169 16.80 -25.49 -3.06
N ARG A 170 16.79 -25.05 -4.31
CA ARG A 170 17.23 -23.72 -4.76
C ARG A 170 16.40 -22.64 -4.05
N ARG A 171 17.06 -21.89 -3.15
CA ARG A 171 16.57 -20.64 -2.57
C ARG A 171 15.97 -19.76 -3.67
N ARG A 172 14.68 -19.45 -3.60
CA ARG A 172 14.11 -18.29 -4.32
C ARG A 172 14.65 -17.04 -3.64
N ARG A 173 15.88 -16.65 -3.96
CA ARG A 173 16.42 -15.33 -3.60
C ARG A 173 15.51 -14.29 -4.24
N ALA A 174 14.84 -13.50 -3.42
CA ALA A 174 14.31 -12.22 -3.86
C ALA A 174 15.46 -11.45 -4.53
N ARG A 175 15.19 -10.82 -5.67
CA ARG A 175 16.18 -10.00 -6.37
C ARG A 175 16.78 -9.01 -5.38
N ARG A 176 18.09 -9.05 -5.18
CA ARG A 176 18.82 -8.10 -4.34
C ARG A 176 18.59 -6.71 -4.96
N ALA A 177 17.91 -5.83 -4.24
CA ALA A 177 17.73 -4.44 -4.62
C ALA A 177 19.11 -3.78 -4.82
N PRO A 178 19.22 -2.78 -5.71
CA PRO A 178 20.47 -2.05 -5.90
C PRO A 178 20.96 -1.46 -4.57
N ALA A 179 22.27 -1.39 -4.38
CA ALA A 179 22.89 -0.85 -3.18
C ALA A 179 22.51 0.64 -3.04
N GLY A 180 21.51 0.90 -2.20
CA GLY A 180 20.98 2.21 -1.86
C GLY A 180 20.08 2.05 -0.64
N VAL A 181 20.51 2.66 0.47
CA VAL A 181 19.90 2.74 1.81
C VAL A 181 18.59 1.96 2.00
N VAL A 182 18.69 0.68 2.38
CA VAL A 182 17.57 0.02 3.05
C VAL A 182 17.47 0.63 4.44
N SER A 183 16.44 1.44 4.66
CA SER A 183 16.20 2.09 5.96
C SER A 183 15.72 1.09 7.02
N VAL A 184 14.93 0.07 6.63
CA VAL A 184 14.41 -0.94 7.56
C VAL A 184 14.37 -2.32 6.90
N ARG A 185 14.85 -3.33 7.62
CA ARG A 185 14.69 -4.75 7.28
C ARG A 185 13.72 -5.43 8.23
N ILE A 186 12.86 -6.29 7.68
CA ILE A 186 11.86 -7.04 8.43
C ILE A 186 11.92 -8.50 7.95
N ASP A 187 12.19 -9.42 8.86
CA ASP A 187 12.07 -10.86 8.62
C ASP A 187 10.83 -11.39 9.34
N VAL A 188 9.96 -12.11 8.64
CA VAL A 188 8.79 -12.77 9.23
C VAL A 188 9.05 -14.25 9.36
N VAL A 189 8.81 -14.81 10.54
CA VAL A 189 8.86 -16.26 10.79
C VAL A 189 7.42 -16.77 10.93
N THR A 190 7.01 -17.64 10.01
CA THR A 190 5.62 -18.14 9.94
C THR A 190 5.58 -19.54 9.34
N ILE A 191 4.52 -20.29 9.63
CA ILE A 191 4.21 -21.55 8.95
C ILE A 191 3.38 -21.30 7.67
N PHE A 192 2.96 -20.08 7.37
CA PHE A 192 2.18 -19.74 6.17
C PHE A 192 2.88 -18.70 5.30
N PRO A 193 4.09 -18.98 4.77
CA PRO A 193 4.85 -17.99 4.01
C PRO A 193 4.09 -17.43 2.79
N GLY A 194 3.19 -18.21 2.20
CA GLY A 194 2.41 -17.82 1.02
C GLY A 194 1.40 -16.68 1.24
N VAL A 195 1.07 -16.32 2.49
CA VAL A 195 0.21 -15.14 2.75
C VAL A 195 0.98 -13.83 2.59
N PHE A 196 2.31 -13.89 2.62
CA PHE A 196 3.18 -12.74 2.41
C PHE A 196 3.64 -12.65 0.94
N PRO A 197 3.78 -11.44 0.38
CA PRO A 197 3.60 -10.16 1.07
C PRO A 197 2.13 -9.75 1.23
N GLY A 198 1.20 -10.41 0.53
CA GLY A 198 -0.23 -10.09 0.59
C GLY A 198 -0.48 -8.58 0.40
N PRO A 199 -1.22 -7.90 1.30
CA PRO A 199 -1.47 -6.46 1.21
C PRO A 199 -0.20 -5.61 1.33
N LEU A 200 0.90 -6.13 1.90
CA LEU A 200 2.19 -5.43 1.98
C LEU A 200 2.91 -5.34 0.63
N GLY A 201 2.39 -6.04 -0.39
CA GLY A 201 2.91 -6.02 -1.76
C GLY A 201 2.34 -4.91 -2.64
N VAL A 202 1.33 -4.16 -2.18
CA VAL A 202 0.60 -3.19 -2.99
C VAL A 202 0.64 -1.78 -2.38
N GLY A 203 0.15 -0.79 -3.12
CA GLY A 203 0.01 0.58 -2.63
C GLY A 203 1.34 1.23 -2.23
N THR A 204 1.31 2.01 -1.15
CA THR A 204 2.48 2.75 -0.64
C THR A 204 3.61 1.82 -0.23
N LEU A 205 3.31 0.72 0.46
CA LEU A 205 4.32 -0.21 0.93
C LEU A 205 4.91 -1.05 -0.21
N GLY A 206 4.11 -1.46 -1.19
CA GLY A 206 4.60 -2.10 -2.41
C GLY A 206 5.65 -1.24 -3.12
N ARG A 207 5.34 0.06 -3.34
CA ARG A 207 6.28 1.02 -3.93
C ARG A 207 7.53 1.24 -3.07
N ALA A 208 7.39 1.30 -1.74
CA ALA A 208 8.52 1.43 -0.83
C ALA A 208 9.48 0.25 -0.94
N ARG A 209 8.96 -0.97 -1.07
CA ARG A 209 9.76 -2.18 -1.28
C ARG A 209 10.46 -2.20 -2.64
N GLU A 210 9.77 -1.78 -3.70
CA GLU A 210 10.37 -1.62 -5.04
C GLU A 210 11.52 -0.62 -5.05
N ARG A 211 11.41 0.45 -4.25
CA ARG A 211 12.45 1.47 -4.05
C ARG A 211 13.55 1.05 -3.07
N GLY A 212 13.43 -0.11 -2.43
CA GLY A 212 14.40 -0.60 -1.45
C GLY A 212 14.34 0.08 -0.09
N LEU A 213 13.31 0.87 0.23
CA LEU A 213 13.17 1.53 1.54
C LEU A 213 12.81 0.53 2.65
N VAL A 214 12.10 -0.53 2.28
CA VAL A 214 11.67 -1.62 3.17
C VAL A 214 12.09 -2.95 2.55
N ASP A 215 12.92 -3.71 3.25
CA ASP A 215 13.27 -5.08 2.88
C ASP A 215 12.42 -6.06 3.71
N LEU A 216 11.61 -6.88 3.04
CA LEU A 216 10.74 -7.86 3.68
C LEU A 216 11.15 -9.27 3.23
N ALA A 217 11.63 -10.06 4.18
CA ALA A 217 11.94 -11.47 4.01
C ALA A 217 10.97 -12.34 4.82
N VAL A 218 10.67 -13.53 4.31
CA VAL A 218 9.71 -14.45 4.92
C VAL A 218 10.38 -15.82 5.04
N TRP A 219 10.30 -16.40 6.23
CA TRP A 219 10.93 -17.65 6.60
C TRP A 219 9.86 -18.66 6.98
N ASP A 220 9.82 -19.76 6.23
CA ASP A 220 8.95 -20.89 6.56
C ASP A 220 9.54 -21.62 7.78
N LEU A 221 8.87 -21.49 8.92
CA LEU A 221 9.31 -22.11 10.17
C LEU A 221 9.49 -23.63 10.04
N ARG A 222 8.72 -24.28 9.15
CA ARG A 222 8.83 -25.72 8.90
C ARG A 222 10.17 -26.12 8.29
N GLU A 223 10.98 -25.19 7.77
CA GLU A 223 12.36 -25.48 7.31
C GLU A 223 13.35 -25.66 8.46
N PHE A 224 12.98 -25.28 9.69
CA PHE A 224 13.83 -25.34 10.89
C PHE A 224 13.49 -26.51 11.82
N SER A 225 12.48 -27.30 11.43
CA SER A 225 12.18 -28.57 12.08
C SER A 225 13.28 -29.61 11.82
N SER A 226 13.51 -30.48 12.80
CA SER A 226 14.48 -31.59 12.72
C SER A 226 13.91 -32.89 12.15
N ASP A 227 12.59 -33.00 12.02
CA ASP A 227 11.93 -34.25 11.61
C ASP A 227 11.46 -34.20 10.14
N ARG A 228 11.26 -35.39 9.56
CA ARG A 228 10.85 -35.55 8.15
C ARG A 228 9.46 -34.98 7.87
N HIS A 229 8.58 -34.95 8.86
CA HIS A 229 7.22 -34.43 8.73
C HIS A 229 7.17 -32.91 8.89
N ARG A 230 8.30 -32.27 9.19
CA ARG A 230 8.44 -30.82 9.38
C ARG A 230 7.51 -30.30 10.48
N THR A 231 7.48 -31.03 11.59
CA THR A 231 6.66 -30.75 12.76
C THR A 231 7.18 -29.50 13.47
N VAL A 232 6.27 -28.62 13.87
CA VAL A 232 6.59 -27.31 14.50
C VAL A 232 5.76 -27.07 15.76
N ASP A 233 5.00 -28.07 16.20
CA ASP A 233 4.08 -28.02 17.31
C ASP A 233 4.00 -29.39 17.99
N ASP A 234 3.62 -29.39 19.26
CA ASP A 234 3.43 -30.60 20.05
C ASP A 234 2.27 -30.42 21.06
N ILE A 235 1.88 -31.52 21.69
CA ILE A 235 0.84 -31.56 22.72
C ILE A 235 1.33 -30.78 23.95
N PRO A 236 0.50 -29.88 24.54
CA PRO A 236 0.89 -29.14 25.73
C PRO A 236 1.12 -30.06 26.95
N TYR A 237 2.16 -29.76 27.72
CA TYR A 237 2.30 -30.29 29.08
C TYR A 237 1.13 -29.81 29.96
N GLY A 238 0.68 -30.66 30.89
CA GLY A 238 -0.52 -30.40 31.71
C GLY A 238 -1.83 -30.84 31.06
N GLY A 239 -1.80 -31.30 29.80
CA GLY A 239 -2.99 -31.69 29.06
C GLY A 239 -3.77 -30.48 28.52
N GLY A 240 -4.94 -30.74 27.96
CA GLY A 240 -5.75 -29.71 27.27
C GLY A 240 -6.00 -30.06 25.81
N ALA A 241 -6.84 -29.27 25.16
CA ALA A 241 -7.05 -29.36 23.73
C ALA A 241 -6.04 -28.47 22.99
N GLY A 242 -5.81 -28.77 21.71
CA GLY A 242 -4.94 -27.97 20.85
C GLY A 242 -3.47 -28.40 20.90
N MET A 243 -2.63 -27.56 20.29
CA MET A 243 -1.18 -27.79 20.11
C MET A 243 -0.44 -26.51 20.51
N VAL A 244 0.81 -26.63 20.94
CA VAL A 244 1.69 -25.50 21.26
C VAL A 244 2.89 -25.54 20.33
N MET A 245 3.30 -24.40 19.78
CA MET A 245 4.46 -24.34 18.90
C MET A 245 5.73 -24.72 19.67
N ALA A 246 6.48 -25.67 19.12
CA ALA A 246 7.69 -26.20 19.74
C ALA A 246 8.80 -25.14 19.76
N PRO A 247 9.64 -25.09 20.81
CA PRO A 247 10.65 -24.06 20.96
C PRO A 247 11.79 -24.19 19.94
N GLU A 248 12.25 -25.41 19.62
CA GLU A 248 13.47 -25.60 18.83
C GLU A 248 13.38 -25.04 17.41
N PRO A 249 12.31 -25.26 16.61
CA PRO A 249 12.22 -24.67 15.27
C PRO A 249 12.22 -23.14 15.31
N LEU A 250 11.56 -22.54 16.31
CA LEU A 250 11.48 -21.08 16.46
C LEU A 250 12.84 -20.48 16.79
N VAL A 251 13.53 -21.06 17.78
CA VAL A 251 14.86 -20.60 18.18
C VAL A 251 15.84 -20.72 17.02
N ARG A 252 15.87 -21.88 16.33
CA ARG A 252 16.74 -22.09 15.16
C ARG A 252 16.46 -21.10 14.03
N ALA A 253 15.20 -20.78 13.77
CA ALA A 253 14.84 -19.81 12.72
C ALA A 253 15.40 -18.41 13.04
N VAL A 254 15.21 -17.95 14.27
CA VAL A 254 15.69 -16.63 14.70
C VAL A 254 17.21 -16.57 14.77
N GLU A 255 17.87 -17.62 15.28
CA GLU A 255 19.33 -17.73 15.28
C GLU A 255 19.91 -17.73 13.86
N ALA A 256 19.27 -18.41 12.91
CA ALA A 256 19.70 -18.41 11.52
C ALA A 256 19.60 -17.02 10.87
N ILE A 257 18.56 -16.25 11.20
CA ILE A 257 18.41 -14.86 10.76
C ILE A 257 19.52 -13.98 11.38
N ARG A 258 19.73 -14.09 12.70
CA ARG A 258 20.79 -13.38 13.43
C ARG A 258 22.17 -13.68 12.83
N ALA A 259 22.51 -14.96 12.63
CA ALA A 259 23.78 -15.38 12.04
C ALA A 259 23.99 -14.85 10.62
N ALA A 260 22.94 -14.87 9.78
CA ALA A 260 23.00 -14.30 8.44
C ALA A 260 23.24 -12.78 8.46
N ARG A 261 22.76 -12.09 9.49
CA ARG A 261 22.93 -10.64 9.67
C ARG A 261 24.36 -10.30 10.11
N THR A 262 24.89 -11.01 11.09
CA THR A 262 26.28 -10.88 11.57
C THR A 262 27.28 -11.18 10.45
N ALA A 263 27.08 -12.27 9.70
CA ALA A 263 27.94 -12.60 8.55
C ALA A 263 27.91 -11.53 7.45
N GLY A 264 26.84 -10.73 7.39
CA GLY A 264 26.71 -9.59 6.49
C GLY A 264 27.34 -8.29 7.03
N GLY A 265 28.08 -8.33 8.15
CA GLY A 265 28.81 -7.19 8.71
C GLY A 265 27.97 -6.21 9.53
N HIS A 266 26.80 -6.62 10.02
CA HIS A 266 25.94 -5.76 10.84
C HIS A 266 26.20 -6.03 12.32
N SER A 267 26.39 -4.96 13.10
CA SER A 267 26.78 -5.05 14.52
C SER A 267 25.60 -5.20 15.48
N GLU A 268 24.40 -4.78 15.08
CA GLU A 268 23.23 -4.80 15.94
C GLU A 268 22.40 -6.08 15.74
N SER A 269 22.00 -6.68 16.85
CA SER A 269 21.07 -7.82 16.84
C SER A 269 19.67 -7.33 16.45
N PRO A 270 18.94 -8.04 15.59
CA PRO A 270 17.56 -7.72 15.27
C PRO A 270 16.66 -7.82 16.50
N ALA A 271 15.74 -6.86 16.68
CA ALA A 271 14.71 -6.97 17.70
C ALA A 271 13.68 -8.04 17.30
N VAL A 272 13.32 -8.90 18.24
CA VAL A 272 12.36 -10.00 18.01
C VAL A 272 11.02 -9.58 18.58
N VAL A 273 9.97 -9.65 17.76
CA VAL A 273 8.60 -9.37 18.15
C VAL A 273 7.78 -10.64 18.01
N LEU A 274 7.15 -11.09 19.10
CA LEU A 274 6.20 -12.20 19.08
C LEU A 274 4.77 -11.64 19.03
N THR A 275 4.00 -12.04 18.02
CA THR A 275 2.58 -11.66 17.97
C THR A 275 1.76 -12.56 18.90
N THR A 276 1.12 -11.96 19.91
CA THR A 276 0.31 -12.69 20.89
C THR A 276 -0.74 -11.74 21.49
N PRO A 277 -1.97 -12.21 21.77
CA PRO A 277 -2.97 -11.38 22.45
C PRO A 277 -2.56 -11.00 23.89
N GLN A 278 -1.59 -11.71 24.49
CA GLN A 278 -1.08 -11.44 25.85
C GLN A 278 -0.05 -10.30 25.90
N GLY A 279 0.48 -9.91 24.73
CA GLY A 279 1.54 -8.90 24.64
C GLY A 279 1.06 -7.47 24.87
N GLU A 280 2.02 -6.55 24.95
CA GLU A 280 1.72 -5.12 25.03
C GLU A 280 0.94 -4.67 23.79
N ARG A 281 -0.12 -3.87 23.99
CA ARG A 281 -0.96 -3.43 22.89
C ARG A 281 -0.18 -2.50 21.95
N LEU A 282 -0.28 -2.77 20.65
CA LEU A 282 0.31 -1.93 19.60
C LEU A 282 -0.37 -0.55 19.62
N THR A 283 0.43 0.46 19.94
CA THR A 283 0.06 1.88 19.85
C THR A 283 0.90 2.58 18.81
N GLN A 284 0.49 3.79 18.40
CA GLN A 284 1.29 4.62 17.49
C GLN A 284 2.65 5.00 18.09
N ALA A 285 2.74 5.16 19.42
CA ALA A 285 4.00 5.35 20.12
C ALA A 285 4.90 4.12 20.02
N ARG A 286 4.34 2.92 20.22
CA ARG A 286 5.10 1.66 20.06
C ARG A 286 5.57 1.44 18.63
N ALA A 287 4.73 1.74 17.64
CA ALA A 287 5.10 1.66 16.23
C ALA A 287 6.31 2.58 15.92
N ARG A 288 6.39 3.77 16.52
CA ARG A 288 7.57 4.65 16.42
C ARG A 288 8.82 4.04 17.04
N THR A 289 8.71 3.44 18.23
CA THR A 289 9.83 2.72 18.87
C THR A 289 10.34 1.58 17.99
N LEU A 290 9.44 0.80 17.41
CA LEU A 290 9.79 -0.30 16.49
C LEU A 290 10.39 0.21 15.17
N ALA A 291 9.88 1.32 14.62
CA ALA A 291 10.39 1.92 13.38
C ALA A 291 11.80 2.52 13.52
N ALA A 292 12.24 2.83 14.75
CA ALA A 292 13.61 3.24 15.01
C ALA A 292 14.61 2.08 14.97
N ARG A 293 14.14 0.81 14.98
CA ARG A 293 15.00 -0.36 14.88
C ARG A 293 15.38 -0.59 13.41
N PRO A 294 16.67 -0.77 13.07
CA PRO A 294 17.07 -1.02 11.68
C PRO A 294 16.66 -2.41 11.17
N HIS A 295 16.40 -3.35 12.09
CA HIS A 295 16.05 -4.73 11.76
C HIS A 295 15.09 -5.33 12.80
N LEU A 296 13.92 -5.76 12.33
CA LEU A 296 12.91 -6.48 13.09
C LEU A 296 12.78 -7.94 12.62
N ILE A 297 12.56 -8.86 13.55
CA ILE A 297 12.09 -10.22 13.29
C ILE A 297 10.69 -10.34 13.90
N VAL A 298 9.67 -10.62 13.10
CA VAL A 298 8.30 -10.81 13.58
C VAL A 298 7.95 -12.29 13.53
N VAL A 299 7.72 -12.88 14.70
CA VAL A 299 7.34 -14.28 14.88
C VAL A 299 5.82 -14.39 14.96
N CYS A 300 5.23 -15.14 14.03
CA CYS A 300 3.78 -15.37 13.99
C CYS A 300 3.40 -16.59 14.84
N GLY A 301 2.80 -16.36 16.01
CA GLY A 301 2.22 -17.40 16.86
C GLY A 301 1.01 -18.10 16.19
N ARG A 302 0.81 -19.38 16.49
CA ARG A 302 -0.27 -20.23 15.97
C ARG A 302 -0.73 -21.21 17.05
N TYR A 303 -1.83 -21.91 16.76
CA TYR A 303 -2.43 -22.91 17.65
C TYR A 303 -2.84 -22.28 18.98
N GLU A 304 -2.59 -22.93 20.12
CA GLU A 304 -2.84 -22.34 21.45
C GLU A 304 -1.80 -21.28 21.82
N GLY A 305 -0.64 -21.28 21.15
CA GLY A 305 0.43 -20.33 21.39
C GLY A 305 1.81 -20.90 21.11
N VAL A 306 2.80 -20.19 21.63
CA VAL A 306 4.22 -20.57 21.58
C VAL A 306 4.65 -21.06 22.95
N ASP A 307 5.56 -22.02 23.00
CA ASP A 307 6.20 -22.42 24.26
C ASP A 307 6.82 -21.20 24.97
N GLU A 308 6.43 -20.97 26.22
CA GLU A 308 6.76 -19.77 27.00
C GLU A 308 8.28 -19.49 27.05
N ARG A 309 9.10 -20.56 27.07
CA ARG A 309 10.57 -20.45 27.13
C ARG A 309 11.14 -19.74 25.90
N VAL A 310 10.44 -19.74 24.77
CA VAL A 310 10.86 -19.04 23.56
C VAL A 310 10.95 -17.53 23.79
N VAL A 311 10.04 -16.96 24.59
CA VAL A 311 10.01 -15.53 24.89
C VAL A 311 11.30 -15.13 25.61
N GLU A 312 11.69 -15.89 26.64
CA GLU A 312 12.91 -15.67 27.40
C GLU A 312 14.18 -15.91 26.57
N VAL A 313 14.26 -17.05 25.87
CA VAL A 313 15.45 -17.43 25.07
C VAL A 313 15.73 -16.45 23.93
N LEU A 314 14.67 -15.91 23.32
CA LEU A 314 14.81 -14.98 22.20
C LEU A 314 14.83 -13.51 22.62
N GLU A 315 14.56 -13.23 23.90
CA GLU A 315 14.30 -11.89 24.43
C GLU A 315 13.21 -11.19 23.60
N ALA A 316 12.12 -11.92 23.32
CA ALA A 316 11.08 -11.46 22.41
C ALA A 316 10.17 -10.42 23.07
N GLU A 317 9.98 -9.29 22.39
CA GLU A 317 8.95 -8.32 22.74
C GLU A 317 7.58 -8.86 22.31
N GLU A 318 6.69 -9.13 23.26
CA GLU A 318 5.33 -9.60 22.97
C GLU A 318 4.41 -8.43 22.59
N VAL A 319 3.71 -8.55 21.45
CA VAL A 319 2.84 -7.49 20.92
C VAL A 319 1.46 -8.02 20.57
N SER A 320 0.43 -7.38 21.13
CA SER A 320 -0.98 -7.58 20.80
C SER A 320 -1.47 -6.47 19.86
N ILE A 321 -2.34 -6.79 18.91
CA ILE A 321 -3.00 -5.78 18.06
C ILE A 321 -4.39 -5.37 18.58
N GLY A 322 -4.85 -5.97 19.67
CA GLY A 322 -6.10 -5.61 20.33
C GLY A 322 -6.72 -6.76 21.12
N ASP A 323 -7.80 -6.44 21.83
CA ASP A 323 -8.43 -7.33 22.81
C ASP A 323 -9.40 -8.31 22.13
N TYR A 324 -8.85 -9.17 21.27
CA TYR A 324 -9.56 -10.19 20.52
C TYR A 324 -8.61 -11.31 20.09
N VAL A 325 -9.16 -12.46 19.70
CA VAL A 325 -8.37 -13.66 19.33
C VAL A 325 -8.46 -13.91 17.83
N LEU A 326 -7.31 -14.20 17.22
CA LEU A 326 -7.17 -14.63 15.83
C LEU A 326 -6.64 -16.06 15.77
N SER A 327 -6.81 -16.73 14.64
CA SER A 327 -6.26 -18.08 14.44
C SER A 327 -4.74 -18.13 14.29
N GLY A 328 -4.09 -16.96 14.20
CA GLY A 328 -2.65 -16.85 14.03
C GLY A 328 -2.15 -15.42 13.90
N GLY A 329 -0.83 -15.30 14.03
CA GLY A 329 -0.10 -14.04 14.09
C GLY A 329 0.13 -13.33 12.77
N GLU A 330 -0.17 -13.91 11.61
CA GLU A 330 0.23 -13.35 10.32
C GLU A 330 -0.48 -12.02 10.01
N LEU A 331 -1.76 -11.90 10.38
CA LEU A 331 -2.48 -10.62 10.24
C LEU A 331 -1.94 -9.58 11.21
N ALA A 332 -1.62 -9.97 12.45
CA ALA A 332 -0.99 -9.09 13.42
C ALA A 332 0.39 -8.61 12.95
N ALA A 333 1.19 -9.52 12.38
CA ALA A 333 2.47 -9.18 11.76
C ALA A 333 2.28 -8.19 10.61
N MET A 334 1.29 -8.38 9.72
CA MET A 334 1.01 -7.42 8.66
C MET A 334 0.63 -6.04 9.20
N VAL A 335 -0.19 -5.96 10.26
CA VAL A 335 -0.56 -4.69 10.91
C VAL A 335 0.66 -4.01 11.52
N ILE A 336 1.48 -4.74 12.27
CA ILE A 336 2.72 -4.21 12.87
C ILE A 336 3.65 -3.68 11.77
N ILE A 337 3.87 -4.47 10.71
CA ILE A 337 4.75 -4.11 9.60
C ILE A 337 4.24 -2.88 8.86
N GLU A 338 2.93 -2.79 8.61
CA GLU A 338 2.34 -1.64 7.93
C GLU A 338 2.51 -0.36 8.76
N ALA A 339 2.17 -0.40 10.05
CA ALA A 339 2.32 0.72 10.97
C ALA A 339 3.78 1.19 11.09
N VAL A 340 4.72 0.26 11.21
CA VAL A 340 6.16 0.54 11.28
C VAL A 340 6.70 1.11 9.98
N ALA A 341 6.42 0.43 8.85
CA ALA A 341 6.97 0.83 7.56
C ALA A 341 6.47 2.20 7.12
N ARG A 342 5.24 2.58 7.48
CA ARG A 342 4.66 3.89 7.17
C ARG A 342 5.42 5.05 7.81
N LEU A 343 6.13 4.80 8.92
CA LEU A 343 6.94 5.79 9.65
C LEU A 343 8.36 5.93 9.07
N VAL A 344 8.76 5.04 8.16
CA VAL A 344 10.09 5.07 7.54
C VAL A 344 10.16 6.25 6.54
N PRO A 345 11.19 7.12 6.65
CA PRO A 345 11.33 8.26 5.75
C PRO A 345 11.32 7.87 4.28
N GLY A 346 10.50 8.56 3.48
CA GLY A 346 10.37 8.32 2.04
C GLY A 346 9.34 7.25 1.65
N VAL A 347 8.77 6.51 2.61
CA VAL A 347 7.66 5.56 2.34
C VAL A 347 6.39 6.34 2.03
N VAL A 348 5.98 7.23 2.93
CA VAL A 348 4.90 8.19 2.66
C VAL A 348 5.51 9.44 2.00
N GLY A 349 4.84 9.95 0.97
CA GLY A 349 5.37 11.06 0.16
C GLY A 349 5.48 12.39 0.92
N ASP A 350 4.53 12.69 1.81
CA ASP A 350 4.52 13.88 2.65
C ASP A 350 4.72 13.49 4.11
N ALA A 351 5.87 13.86 4.68
CA ALA A 351 6.20 13.61 6.08
C ALA A 351 5.27 14.35 7.04
N GLU A 352 4.75 15.53 6.65
CA GLU A 352 3.78 16.25 7.49
C GLU A 352 2.45 15.50 7.58
N SER A 353 2.07 14.74 6.55
CA SER A 353 0.88 13.89 6.60
C SER A 353 0.98 12.85 7.71
N VAL A 354 2.15 12.24 7.88
CA VAL A 354 2.39 11.22 8.93
C VAL A 354 2.39 11.87 10.32
N ALA A 355 2.99 13.06 10.43
CA ALA A 355 3.03 13.81 11.69
C ALA A 355 1.64 14.23 12.19
N ARG A 356 0.68 14.46 11.28
CA ARG A 356 -0.68 14.94 11.60
C ARG A 356 -1.75 13.84 11.65
N ASP A 357 -1.39 12.58 11.43
CA ASP A 357 -2.35 11.48 11.51
C ASP A 357 -2.92 11.29 12.92
N SER A 358 -4.05 10.58 13.00
CA SER A 358 -4.64 10.19 14.28
C SER A 358 -3.59 9.49 15.16
N PHE A 359 -3.64 9.79 16.45
CA PHE A 359 -2.73 9.30 17.50
C PHE A 359 -1.28 9.79 17.40
N SER A 360 -0.91 10.57 16.36
CA SER A 360 0.45 11.11 16.26
C SER A 360 0.78 12.10 17.38
N GLU A 361 -0.17 12.93 17.77
CA GLU A 361 -0.09 13.89 18.89
C GLU A 361 -1.05 13.51 20.03
N GLY A 362 -1.45 12.24 20.12
CA GLY A 362 -2.40 11.75 21.12
C GLY A 362 -3.88 12.07 20.84
N LEU A 363 -4.21 12.74 19.74
CA LEU A 363 -5.60 13.08 19.37
C LEU A 363 -6.07 12.36 18.10
N LEU A 364 -7.38 12.29 17.88
CA LEU A 364 -7.96 11.87 16.59
C LEU A 364 -7.85 13.00 15.55
N ASP A 365 -7.80 12.62 14.28
CA ASP A 365 -7.74 13.57 13.17
C ASP A 365 -9.09 14.27 12.88
N HIS A 366 -8.99 15.46 12.29
CA HIS A 366 -10.11 16.31 11.90
C HIS A 366 -10.92 15.71 10.72
N PRO A 367 -12.14 16.22 10.44
CA PRO A 367 -12.89 15.82 9.26
C PRO A 367 -12.16 16.25 7.98
N SER A 368 -12.13 15.35 7.00
CA SER A 368 -11.64 15.64 5.66
C SER A 368 -12.81 15.80 4.68
N TYR A 369 -12.68 16.77 3.77
CA TYR A 369 -13.66 17.07 2.73
C TYR A 369 -12.94 17.15 1.39
N THR A 370 -13.63 16.74 0.32
CA THR A 370 -13.14 16.86 -1.05
C THR A 370 -14.28 17.32 -1.96
N ARG A 371 -13.97 17.56 -3.23
CA ARG A 371 -14.95 17.99 -4.23
C ARG A 371 -16.02 16.90 -4.41
N PRO A 372 -17.29 17.27 -4.69
CA PRO A 372 -17.81 18.63 -4.90
C PRO A 372 -18.11 19.39 -3.59
N ALA A 373 -18.20 20.73 -3.67
CA ALA A 373 -18.43 21.60 -2.50
C ALA A 373 -19.79 21.37 -1.81
N VAL A 374 -20.80 20.89 -2.54
CA VAL A 374 -22.09 20.45 -1.97
C VAL A 374 -22.39 19.06 -2.49
N PHE A 375 -22.56 18.11 -1.58
CA PHE A 375 -22.94 16.74 -1.91
C PHE A 375 -24.24 16.37 -1.20
N ARG A 376 -25.29 16.06 -1.97
CA ARG A 376 -26.63 15.71 -1.46
C ARG A 376 -27.17 16.74 -0.44
N GLY A 377 -27.04 18.02 -0.76
CA GLY A 377 -27.49 19.13 0.09
C GLY A 377 -26.59 19.42 1.30
N ARG A 378 -25.46 18.72 1.47
CA ARG A 378 -24.49 18.96 2.55
C ARG A 378 -23.29 19.72 1.99
N ALA A 379 -23.09 20.95 2.47
CA ALA A 379 -21.98 21.79 2.07
C ALA A 379 -20.70 21.48 2.86
N VAL A 380 -19.54 21.69 2.22
CA VAL A 380 -18.24 21.78 2.89
C VAL A 380 -18.23 23.02 3.80
N PRO A 381 -17.67 22.96 5.02
CA PRO A 381 -17.55 24.13 5.90
C PRO A 381 -16.92 25.34 5.19
N GLU A 382 -17.54 26.51 5.29
CA GLU A 382 -17.13 27.73 4.56
C GLU A 382 -15.67 28.12 4.83
N VAL A 383 -15.19 27.93 6.07
CA VAL A 383 -13.79 28.20 6.44
C VAL A 383 -12.79 27.42 5.58
N LEU A 384 -13.13 26.20 5.14
CA LEU A 384 -12.28 25.38 4.27
C LEU A 384 -12.27 25.86 2.82
N LEU A 385 -13.24 26.69 2.43
CA LEU A 385 -13.34 27.32 1.11
C LEU A 385 -12.71 28.72 1.07
N SER A 386 -12.35 29.28 2.23
CA SER A 386 -11.92 30.66 2.37
C SER A 386 -10.48 30.94 1.91
N GLY A 387 -9.62 29.92 1.86
CA GLY A 387 -8.18 30.08 1.60
C GLY A 387 -7.39 30.67 2.77
N HIS A 388 -8.03 31.03 3.90
CA HIS A 388 -7.34 31.55 5.08
C HIS A 388 -6.66 30.42 5.86
N HIS A 389 -5.37 30.18 5.57
CA HIS A 389 -4.59 29.08 6.15
C HIS A 389 -4.68 28.99 7.68
N GLU A 390 -4.60 30.12 8.37
CA GLU A 390 -4.65 30.17 9.83
C GLU A 390 -6.05 29.84 10.39
N ALA A 391 -7.11 30.33 9.75
CA ALA A 391 -8.49 29.98 10.13
C ALA A 391 -8.76 28.49 9.88
N ILE A 392 -8.23 27.93 8.80
CA ILE A 392 -8.33 26.50 8.48
C ILE A 392 -7.56 25.67 9.52
N ARG A 393 -6.34 26.09 9.89
CA ARG A 393 -5.50 25.43 10.90
C ARG A 393 -6.21 25.37 12.26
N ARG A 394 -6.75 26.50 12.73
CA ARG A 394 -7.54 26.57 13.97
C ARG A 394 -8.81 25.72 13.90
N TRP A 395 -9.53 25.75 12.77
CA TRP A 395 -10.72 24.92 12.58
C TRP A 395 -10.38 23.42 12.65
N ARG A 396 -9.29 22.99 12.00
CA ARG A 396 -8.81 21.60 12.03
C ARG A 396 -8.47 21.16 13.45
N ALA A 397 -7.68 21.95 14.18
CA ALA A 397 -7.31 21.66 15.56
C ALA A 397 -8.54 21.55 16.47
N ARG A 398 -9.49 22.48 16.35
CA ARG A 398 -10.74 22.45 17.11
C ARG A 398 -11.59 21.23 16.80
N GLU A 399 -11.73 20.84 15.54
CA GLU A 399 -12.53 19.67 15.15
C GLU A 399 -11.86 18.33 15.50
N ALA A 400 -10.53 18.26 15.47
CA ALA A 400 -9.77 17.12 15.99
C ALA A 400 -10.05 16.91 17.48
N LEU A 401 -9.98 17.97 18.29
CA LEU A 401 -10.33 17.95 19.71
C LEU A 401 -11.78 17.56 19.94
N ARG A 402 -12.72 18.18 19.21
CA ARG A 402 -14.15 17.86 19.31
C ARG A 402 -14.43 16.39 19.02
N ARG A 403 -13.82 15.83 17.97
CA ARG A 403 -13.96 14.41 17.64
C ARG A 403 -13.37 13.50 18.70
N THR A 404 -12.21 13.86 19.23
CA THR A 404 -11.55 13.12 20.30
C THR A 404 -12.46 13.11 21.54
N LEU A 405 -12.98 14.26 21.95
CA LEU A 405 -13.91 14.38 23.09
C LEU A 405 -15.15 13.50 22.93
N LEU A 406 -15.73 13.47 21.73
CA LEU A 406 -16.96 12.72 21.46
C LEU A 406 -16.76 11.20 21.31
N ARG A 407 -15.59 10.75 20.87
CA ARG A 407 -15.36 9.34 20.46
C ARG A 407 -14.35 8.59 21.30
N ARG A 408 -13.34 9.29 21.80
CA ARG A 408 -12.20 8.77 22.57
C ARG A 408 -11.82 9.78 23.66
N PRO A 409 -12.74 10.09 24.61
CA PRO A 409 -12.48 11.07 25.66
C PRO A 409 -11.27 10.67 26.52
N ASP A 410 -10.98 9.38 26.63
CA ASP A 410 -9.79 8.83 27.30
C ASP A 410 -8.48 9.41 26.78
N LEU A 411 -8.38 9.69 25.47
CA LEU A 411 -7.18 10.29 24.88
C LEU A 411 -6.96 11.75 25.29
N ILE A 412 -8.00 12.47 25.71
CA ILE A 412 -7.86 13.86 26.15
C ILE A 412 -7.16 13.93 27.50
N ASP A 413 -7.43 12.96 28.38
CA ASP A 413 -6.86 12.93 29.72
C ASP A 413 -5.35 12.61 29.67
N GLU A 414 -4.92 11.87 28.66
CA GLU A 414 -3.52 11.51 28.41
C GLU A 414 -2.76 12.52 27.54
N ALA A 415 -3.46 13.33 26.73
CA ALA A 415 -2.83 14.23 25.77
C ALA A 415 -2.19 15.47 26.43
N ALA A 416 -0.95 15.77 26.03
CA ALA A 416 -0.27 17.01 26.39
C ALA A 416 -0.83 18.20 25.57
N LEU A 417 -1.98 18.74 25.98
CA LEU A 417 -2.62 19.87 25.30
C LEU A 417 -1.87 21.19 25.57
N ASP A 418 -1.64 21.97 24.51
CA ASP A 418 -1.13 23.34 24.62
C ASP A 418 -2.22 24.33 25.11
N ALA A 419 -1.84 25.61 25.26
CA ALA A 419 -2.76 26.64 25.75
C ALA A 419 -3.96 26.88 24.81
N GLU A 420 -3.77 26.80 23.50
CA GLU A 420 -4.83 27.01 22.51
C GLU A 420 -5.81 25.85 22.50
N ALA A 421 -5.30 24.61 22.52
CA ALA A 421 -6.07 23.39 22.60
C ALA A 421 -6.90 23.32 23.89
N ARG A 422 -6.34 23.74 25.04
CA ARG A 422 -7.08 23.83 26.31
C ARG A 422 -8.22 24.84 26.22
N ALA A 423 -7.98 26.01 25.61
CA ALA A 423 -9.03 27.01 25.42
C ALA A 423 -10.17 26.46 24.54
N PHE A 424 -9.85 25.77 23.45
CA PHE A 424 -10.86 25.10 22.61
C PHE A 424 -11.63 24.02 23.37
N LEU A 425 -10.95 23.21 24.17
CA LEU A 425 -11.58 22.16 24.97
C LEU A 425 -12.58 22.75 25.98
N THR A 426 -12.21 23.83 26.68
CA THR A 426 -13.13 24.54 27.58
C THR A 426 -14.35 25.08 26.83
N GLU A 427 -14.15 25.70 25.66
CA GLU A 427 -15.27 26.21 24.86
C GLU A 427 -16.21 25.08 24.38
N LEU A 428 -15.66 23.93 24.00
CA LEU A 428 -16.46 22.77 23.58
C LEU A 428 -17.27 22.19 24.74
N ARG A 429 -16.67 22.03 25.92
CA ARG A 429 -17.37 21.54 27.12
C ARG A 429 -18.50 22.46 27.55
N ASN A 430 -18.34 23.77 27.40
CA ASN A 430 -19.36 24.77 27.75
C ASN A 430 -20.51 24.89 26.74
N ARG A 431 -20.36 24.36 25.52
CA ARG A 431 -21.41 24.37 24.48
C ARG A 431 -22.23 23.08 24.45
N ASP A 432 -21.62 21.97 24.87
CA ASP A 432 -22.24 20.64 24.88
C ASP A 432 -22.79 20.24 26.26
N GLY A 433 -22.65 21.10 27.29
CA GLY A 433 -23.33 21.02 28.59
C GLY A 433 -24.46 22.03 28.69
#